data_AF-A0A3D2IDI8-F1
#
_entry.id   AF-A0A3D2IDI8-F1
#
_cell.length_a   1.000
_cell.length_b   1.000
_cell.length_c   1.000
_cell.angle_alpha   90.00
_cell.angle_beta   90.00
_cell.angle_gamma   90.00
#
_symmetry.space_group_name_H-M   'P 1'
#
loop_
_entity.id
_entity.type
_entity.pdbx_description
1 polymer ?
#
loop_
_entity_poly.entity_id
_entity_poly.type
_entity_poly.pdbx_seq_one_letter_code
_entity_poly.pdbx_strand_id
1 'polypeptide(L)'
;MSVKKIYSKEEVMRAVADNKALVTSCDGCVFASENDITNENLDDYCSAGRLSKFNEVGAEIISIESRQKNKNFKLIKDNICNMLRGKPWDDIKLQKGYTQEELVGVARKEVSIKCTYLIYFDNDEAIKNENDESLKRKIIKDKLLCIAKTIKSAEKGILKPENVVVINNSVIGPYDFINYLRRFISELKINLKWSMEHISDDSIRALDDKEEAMHRCVDLASKSIKSIHCSIFVAGDDIPTNYLSDIDSAINDDLEKFLILKPEDGKKSGMFVQKLAYKQFGGNKQKEFISKIEEEAEFQKCPHLIQSLSKVVKSQ
;
A
#
# COMPACT_ATOMS: atom_id res chain seq x y z
N MET A 1 5.92 10.94 -38.81
CA MET A 1 6.78 10.04 -38.02
C MET A 1 7.91 10.87 -37.41
N SER A 2 7.87 11.09 -36.10
CA SER A 2 8.96 11.77 -35.38
C SER A 2 10.12 10.79 -35.21
N VAL A 3 11.27 11.08 -35.80
CA VAL A 3 12.49 10.28 -35.61
C VAL A 3 12.85 10.32 -34.11
N LYS A 4 12.63 9.22 -33.39
CA LYS A 4 13.07 9.10 -31.98
C LYS A 4 14.60 9.11 -31.97
N LYS A 5 15.20 10.12 -31.33
CA LYS A 5 16.65 10.25 -31.17
C LYS A 5 17.18 9.03 -30.41
N ILE A 6 18.16 8.34 -30.99
CA ILE A 6 18.97 7.32 -30.31
C ILE A 6 20.15 8.05 -29.66
N TYR A 7 20.36 7.82 -28.37
CA TYR A 7 21.45 8.42 -27.61
C TYR A 7 22.51 7.37 -27.26
N SER A 8 23.76 7.79 -27.08
CA SER A 8 24.77 6.90 -26.50
C SER A 8 24.53 6.71 -25.00
N LYS A 9 24.91 5.54 -24.47
CA LYS A 9 24.79 5.22 -23.04
C LYS A 9 25.53 6.23 -22.17
N GLU A 10 26.73 6.63 -22.56
CA GLU A 10 27.58 7.52 -21.79
C GLU A 10 26.98 8.93 -21.68
N GLU A 11 26.36 9.45 -22.74
CA GLU A 11 25.68 10.75 -22.74
C GLU A 11 24.45 10.74 -21.81
N VAL A 12 23.59 9.72 -21.91
CA VAL A 12 22.39 9.64 -21.09
C VAL A 12 22.74 9.46 -19.62
N MET A 13 23.68 8.56 -19.29
CA MET A 13 24.06 8.33 -17.89
C MET A 13 24.73 9.55 -17.26
N ARG A 14 25.49 10.34 -18.03
CA ARG A 14 26.05 11.61 -17.56
C ARG A 14 24.94 12.63 -17.29
N ALA A 15 24.02 12.81 -18.23
CA ALA A 15 22.89 13.72 -18.05
C ALA A 15 21.99 13.32 -16.87
N VAL A 16 21.79 12.02 -16.65
CA VAL A 16 21.05 11.50 -15.49
C VAL A 16 21.77 11.82 -14.19
N ALA A 17 23.08 11.62 -14.12
CA ALA A 17 23.89 11.93 -12.95
C ALA A 17 23.88 13.43 -12.63
N ASP A 18 24.07 14.28 -13.65
CA ASP A 18 24.12 15.73 -13.51
C ASP A 18 22.77 16.30 -13.04
N ASN A 19 21.65 15.76 -13.55
CA ASN A 19 20.31 16.22 -13.20
C ASN A 19 19.69 15.49 -11.99
N LYS A 20 20.41 14.51 -11.41
CA LYS A 20 19.88 13.59 -10.37
C LYS A 20 18.53 12.98 -10.78
N ALA A 21 18.36 12.70 -12.06
CA ALA A 21 17.11 12.20 -12.60
C ALA A 21 16.89 10.74 -12.18
N LEU A 22 15.66 10.39 -11.84
CA LEU A 22 15.31 9.01 -11.54
C LEU A 22 15.14 8.25 -12.86
N VAL A 23 15.88 7.16 -13.07
CA VAL A 23 15.76 6.38 -14.32
C VAL A 23 15.80 4.90 -14.05
N THR A 24 15.10 4.13 -14.88
CA THR A 24 15.19 2.67 -14.90
C THR A 24 15.68 2.19 -16.25
N SER A 25 16.79 1.45 -16.26
CA SER A 25 17.34 0.83 -17.46
C SER A 25 16.89 -0.62 -17.58
N CYS A 26 16.47 -1.03 -18.77
CA CYS A 26 16.18 -2.43 -19.09
C CYS A 26 17.45 -3.27 -19.35
N ASP A 27 18.65 -2.69 -19.36
CA ASP A 27 19.92 -3.41 -19.58
C ASP A 27 20.09 -4.54 -18.55
N GLY A 28 20.02 -5.79 -19.02
CA GLY A 28 20.14 -6.99 -18.20
C GLY A 28 18.86 -7.44 -17.50
N CYS A 29 17.69 -6.91 -17.89
CA CYS A 29 16.42 -7.41 -17.39
C CYS A 29 16.00 -8.70 -18.10
N VAL A 30 15.60 -9.72 -17.33
CA VAL A 30 15.14 -11.02 -17.86
C VAL A 30 13.81 -10.94 -18.63
N PHE A 31 13.09 -9.83 -18.49
CA PHE A 31 11.85 -9.58 -19.23
C PHE A 31 12.07 -8.79 -20.53
N ALA A 32 13.28 -8.26 -20.74
CA ALA A 32 13.64 -7.46 -21.90
C ALA A 32 14.24 -8.36 -23.01
N SER A 33 13.76 -8.18 -24.23
CA SER A 33 14.34 -8.84 -25.41
C SER A 33 15.67 -8.19 -25.81
N GLU A 34 16.61 -8.99 -26.30
CA GLU A 34 17.91 -8.51 -26.79
C GLU A 34 17.91 -8.21 -28.30
N ASN A 35 16.84 -8.56 -29.03
CA ASN A 35 16.93 -8.91 -30.45
C ASN A 35 16.42 -7.88 -31.46
N ASP A 36 15.95 -6.69 -31.09
CA ASP A 36 15.52 -5.73 -32.11
C ASP A 36 16.05 -4.32 -31.89
N ILE A 37 16.81 -3.87 -32.90
CA ILE A 37 17.49 -2.57 -32.97
C ILE A 37 16.48 -1.44 -33.21
N THR A 38 15.36 -1.74 -33.87
CA THR A 38 14.31 -0.78 -34.18
C THR A 38 13.21 -0.77 -33.12
N ASN A 39 12.79 -1.96 -32.64
CA ASN A 39 11.78 -2.21 -31.60
C ASN A 39 10.82 -1.04 -31.37
N GLU A 40 10.01 -0.77 -32.39
CA GLU A 40 8.92 0.22 -32.35
C GLU A 40 7.79 -0.27 -31.45
N ASN A 41 7.56 -1.59 -31.41
CA ASN A 41 6.60 -2.22 -30.53
C ASN A 41 7.22 -2.50 -29.14
N LEU A 42 6.70 -1.82 -28.12
CA LEU A 42 7.19 -1.94 -26.75
C LEU A 42 6.76 -3.24 -26.07
N ASP A 43 5.68 -3.87 -26.53
CA ASP A 43 5.18 -5.15 -26.00
C ASP A 43 6.11 -6.30 -26.40
N ASP A 44 6.58 -6.29 -27.65
CA ASP A 44 7.55 -7.29 -28.13
C ASP A 44 8.90 -7.15 -27.41
N TYR A 45 9.26 -5.93 -27.00
CA TYR A 45 10.47 -5.69 -26.23
C TYR A 45 10.37 -6.21 -24.79
N CYS A 46 9.22 -6.02 -24.13
CA CYS A 46 9.06 -6.29 -22.70
C CYS A 46 7.93 -7.30 -22.46
N SER A 47 8.32 -8.56 -22.22
CA SER A 47 7.37 -9.63 -21.89
C SER A 47 6.52 -9.39 -20.63
N ALA A 48 6.93 -8.47 -19.75
CA ALA A 48 6.13 -8.04 -18.60
C ALA A 48 5.12 -6.92 -18.93
N GLY A 49 5.04 -6.46 -20.19
CA GLY A 49 4.14 -5.42 -20.68
C GLY A 49 4.42 -4.01 -20.13
N ARG A 50 5.53 -3.81 -19.40
CA ARG A 50 5.74 -2.59 -18.62
C ARG A 50 6.03 -1.37 -19.45
N LEU A 51 6.81 -1.51 -20.51
CA LEU A 51 7.18 -0.36 -21.33
C LEU A 51 5.95 0.28 -21.99
N SER A 52 5.04 -0.52 -22.54
CA SER A 52 3.79 -0.02 -23.10
C SER A 52 2.96 0.69 -22.05
N LYS A 53 2.80 0.10 -20.86
CA LYS A 53 2.10 0.74 -19.73
C LYS A 53 2.73 2.06 -19.31
N PHE A 54 4.05 2.14 -19.19
CA PHE A 54 4.75 3.39 -18.91
C PHE A 54 4.50 4.44 -20.01
N ASN A 55 4.53 4.04 -21.28
CA ASN A 55 4.25 4.93 -22.40
C ASN A 55 2.79 5.43 -22.40
N GLU A 56 1.82 4.57 -22.08
CA GLU A 56 0.39 4.91 -21.95
C GLU A 56 0.14 5.97 -20.88
N VAL A 57 0.82 5.88 -19.73
CA VAL A 57 0.72 6.87 -18.65
C VAL A 57 1.61 8.10 -18.87
N GLY A 58 2.17 8.25 -20.07
CA GLY A 58 2.93 9.44 -20.49
C GLY A 58 4.39 9.48 -20.05
N ALA A 59 4.98 8.37 -19.60
CA ALA A 59 6.41 8.32 -19.28
C ALA A 59 7.26 8.39 -20.56
N GLU A 60 8.38 9.13 -20.48
CA GLU A 60 9.35 9.21 -21.56
C GLU A 60 10.20 7.93 -21.62
N ILE A 61 10.16 7.24 -22.76
CA ILE A 61 10.97 6.04 -23.03
C ILE A 61 12.04 6.35 -24.08
N ILE A 62 13.29 6.27 -23.65
CA ILE A 62 14.48 6.59 -24.45
C ILE A 62 15.11 5.28 -24.94
N SER A 63 15.46 5.23 -26.22
CA SER A 63 16.24 4.12 -26.78
C SER A 63 17.73 4.47 -26.73
N ILE A 64 18.53 3.57 -26.17
CA ILE A 64 19.96 3.77 -25.93
C ILE A 64 20.73 2.69 -26.66
N GLU A 65 21.73 3.12 -27.43
CA GLU A 65 22.67 2.22 -28.10
C GLU A 65 23.94 2.08 -27.26
N SER A 66 24.28 0.84 -26.90
CA SER A 66 25.55 0.52 -26.27
C SER A 66 26.55 0.05 -27.31
N ARG A 67 27.45 0.96 -27.72
CA ARG A 67 28.56 0.63 -28.63
C ARG A 67 29.45 -0.51 -28.11
N GLN A 68 29.62 -0.59 -26.78
CA GLN A 68 30.46 -1.63 -26.15
C GLN A 68 29.81 -3.03 -26.19
N LYS A 69 28.49 -3.11 -26.07
CA LYS A 69 27.77 -4.40 -26.05
C LYS A 69 27.18 -4.77 -27.40
N ASN A 70 27.21 -3.87 -28.38
CA ASN A 70 26.46 -3.96 -29.63
C ASN A 70 24.97 -4.30 -29.38
N LYS A 71 24.38 -3.67 -28.35
CA LYS A 71 23.02 -3.93 -27.85
C LYS A 71 22.26 -2.62 -27.67
N ASN A 72 20.97 -2.65 -27.97
CA ASN A 72 20.05 -1.56 -27.68
C ASN A 72 19.22 -1.89 -26.45
N PHE A 73 19.02 -0.90 -25.58
CA PHE A 73 18.12 -1.04 -24.45
C PHE A 73 17.24 0.19 -24.28
N LYS A 74 16.14 0.00 -23.56
CA LYS A 74 15.19 1.06 -23.25
C LYS A 74 15.45 1.60 -21.85
N LEU A 75 15.27 2.90 -21.70
CA LEU A 75 15.36 3.59 -20.42
C LEU A 75 14.05 4.35 -20.18
N ILE A 76 13.50 4.17 -18.98
CA ILE A 76 12.29 4.84 -18.53
C ILE A 76 12.71 6.01 -17.65
N LYS A 77 12.35 7.23 -18.04
CA LYS A 77 12.70 8.44 -17.32
C LYS A 77 11.66 8.76 -16.23
N ASP A 78 12.14 9.30 -15.11
CA ASP A 78 11.38 9.74 -13.93
C ASP A 78 10.48 8.66 -13.31
N ASN A 79 10.83 7.39 -13.50
CA ASN A 79 10.03 6.24 -13.08
C ASN A 79 10.89 5.04 -12.67
N ILE A 80 10.35 4.25 -11.73
CA ILE A 80 10.91 2.96 -11.31
C ILE A 80 10.06 1.83 -11.87
N CYS A 81 10.66 0.89 -12.60
CA CYS A 81 9.99 -0.36 -12.95
C CYS A 81 10.09 -1.36 -11.79
N ASN A 82 9.00 -1.54 -11.04
CA ASN A 82 8.90 -2.52 -9.95
C ASN A 82 9.10 -3.98 -10.42
N MET A 83 8.86 -4.28 -11.70
CA MET A 83 9.08 -5.60 -12.30
C MET A 83 10.50 -5.81 -12.84
N LEU A 84 11.42 -4.84 -12.73
CA LEU A 84 12.79 -5.03 -13.18
C LEU A 84 13.42 -6.20 -12.41
N ARG A 85 13.87 -7.24 -13.13
CA ARG A 85 14.58 -8.40 -12.57
C ARG A 85 15.81 -8.69 -13.38
N GLY A 86 16.96 -8.80 -12.71
CA GLY A 86 18.25 -9.06 -13.33
C GLY A 86 18.55 -10.54 -13.49
N LYS A 87 19.75 -10.85 -13.98
CA LYS A 87 20.27 -12.20 -14.27
C LYS A 87 20.01 -13.29 -13.21
N PRO A 88 20.03 -13.05 -11.89
CA PRO A 88 19.71 -14.11 -10.93
C PRO A 88 18.31 -14.75 -11.14
N TRP A 89 17.40 -14.07 -11.83
CA TRP A 89 16.10 -14.63 -12.21
C TRP A 89 16.15 -15.59 -13.40
N ASP A 90 17.18 -15.51 -14.26
CA ASP A 90 17.39 -16.51 -15.31
C ASP A 90 17.73 -17.87 -14.68
N ASP A 91 18.51 -17.87 -13.61
CA ASP A 91 18.83 -19.10 -12.86
C ASP A 91 17.56 -19.72 -12.25
N ILE A 92 16.68 -18.89 -11.68
CA ILE A 92 15.39 -19.35 -11.14
C ILE A 92 14.53 -19.96 -12.25
N LYS A 93 14.46 -19.29 -13.41
CA LYS A 93 13.73 -19.76 -14.59
C LYS A 93 14.22 -21.14 -15.03
N LEU A 94 15.55 -21.32 -15.14
CA LEU A 94 16.17 -22.59 -15.53
C LEU A 94 15.96 -23.69 -14.48
N GLN A 95 16.19 -23.39 -13.20
CA GLN A 95 16.10 -24.38 -12.12
C GLN A 95 14.67 -24.87 -11.88
N LYS A 96 13.68 -23.98 -12.00
CA LYS A 96 12.27 -24.31 -11.77
C LYS A 96 11.50 -24.67 -13.04
N GLY A 97 12.13 -24.53 -14.21
CA GLY A 97 11.51 -24.79 -15.50
C GLY A 97 10.34 -23.85 -15.83
N TYR A 98 10.37 -22.62 -15.32
CA TYR A 98 9.29 -21.66 -15.55
C TYR A 98 9.29 -21.15 -16.99
N THR A 99 8.09 -21.08 -17.57
CA THR A 99 7.82 -20.28 -18.77
C THR A 99 8.00 -18.79 -18.48
N GLN A 100 8.09 -17.98 -19.53
CA GLN A 100 8.19 -16.52 -19.36
C GLN A 100 6.95 -15.94 -18.65
N GLU A 101 5.77 -16.45 -18.98
CA GLU A 101 4.48 -16.03 -18.40
C GLU A 101 4.40 -16.37 -16.91
N GLU A 102 4.82 -17.57 -16.52
CA GLU A 102 4.91 -17.97 -15.11
C GLU A 102 5.90 -17.08 -14.35
N LEU A 103 7.04 -16.75 -14.94
CA LEU A 103 8.04 -15.88 -14.32
C LEU A 103 7.50 -14.46 -14.10
N VAL A 104 6.75 -13.92 -15.07
CA VAL A 104 6.02 -12.65 -14.93
C VAL A 104 5.01 -12.75 -13.79
N GLY A 105 4.24 -13.84 -13.70
CA GLY A 105 3.30 -14.08 -12.60
C GLY A 105 3.98 -14.12 -11.23
N VAL A 106 5.15 -14.76 -11.12
CA VAL A 106 5.95 -14.79 -9.88
C VAL A 106 6.44 -13.38 -9.52
N ALA A 107 6.99 -12.63 -10.46
CA ALA A 107 7.41 -11.25 -10.23
C ALA A 107 6.24 -10.35 -9.83
N ARG A 108 5.07 -10.49 -10.47
CA ARG A 108 3.88 -9.70 -10.16
C ARG A 108 3.36 -9.96 -8.75
N LYS A 109 3.42 -11.22 -8.31
CA LYS A 109 3.07 -11.61 -6.94
C LYS A 109 4.06 -11.03 -5.91
N GLU A 110 5.34 -10.97 -6.24
CA GLU A 110 6.37 -10.41 -5.35
C GLU A 110 6.19 -8.91 -5.12
N VAL A 111 5.82 -8.17 -6.16
CA VAL A 111 5.58 -6.71 -6.08
C VAL A 111 4.18 -6.36 -5.57
N SER A 112 3.33 -7.36 -5.31
CA SER A 112 2.00 -7.13 -4.78
C SER A 112 2.07 -6.38 -3.45
N ILE A 113 1.10 -5.49 -3.22
CA ILE A 113 1.13 -4.59 -2.08
C ILE A 113 1.11 -5.37 -0.77
N LYS A 114 2.02 -4.96 0.11
CA LYS A 114 2.11 -5.45 1.48
C LYS A 114 1.54 -4.38 2.40
N CYS A 115 0.40 -4.67 3.01
CA CYS A 115 -0.36 -3.73 3.82
C CYS A 115 -0.73 -4.32 5.18
N THR A 116 -0.56 -3.53 6.24
CA THR A 116 -1.10 -3.82 7.58
C THR A 116 -2.38 -3.02 7.77
N TYR A 117 -3.45 -3.67 8.21
CA TYR A 117 -4.66 -2.96 8.62
C TYR A 117 -4.55 -2.58 10.09
N LEU A 118 -4.86 -1.32 10.40
CA LEU A 118 -5.07 -0.81 11.73
C LEU A 118 -6.58 -0.74 11.95
N ILE A 119 -7.12 -1.46 12.94
CA ILE A 119 -8.53 -1.39 13.30
C ILE A 119 -8.64 -0.66 14.63
N TYR A 120 -9.16 0.56 14.60
CA TYR A 120 -9.38 1.38 15.78
C TYR A 120 -10.62 0.92 16.54
N PHE A 121 -10.46 0.66 17.84
CA PHE A 121 -11.54 0.38 18.76
C PHE A 121 -11.62 1.48 19.83
N ASP A 122 -12.69 2.27 19.75
CA ASP A 122 -12.89 3.47 20.56
C ASP A 122 -13.18 3.15 22.04
N ASN A 123 -13.01 4.18 22.86
CA ASN A 123 -13.37 4.21 24.26
C ASN A 123 -14.88 4.43 24.44
N ASP A 124 -15.63 3.35 24.37
CA ASP A 124 -17.10 3.41 24.38
C ASP A 124 -17.68 3.84 25.75
N GLU A 125 -18.38 4.97 25.77
CA GLU A 125 -19.07 5.47 26.97
C GLU A 125 -20.13 4.51 27.50
N ALA A 126 -20.77 3.72 26.63
CA ALA A 126 -21.75 2.73 27.06
C ALA A 126 -21.10 1.64 27.94
N ILE A 127 -19.81 1.36 27.76
CA ILE A 127 -19.08 0.42 28.62
C ILE A 127 -18.69 1.08 29.95
N LYS A 128 -18.33 2.38 29.92
CA LYS A 128 -17.92 3.13 31.11
C LYS A 128 -19.07 3.38 32.07
N ASN A 129 -20.22 3.78 31.54
CA ASN A 129 -21.36 4.26 32.32
C ASN A 129 -22.30 3.13 32.77
N GLU A 130 -22.04 1.89 32.34
CA GLU A 130 -22.85 0.74 32.73
C GLU A 130 -22.42 0.19 34.10
N ASN A 131 -23.35 0.23 35.06
CA ASN A 131 -23.14 -0.26 36.42
C ASN A 131 -23.54 -1.73 36.57
N ASP A 132 -24.44 -2.23 35.72
CA ASP A 132 -24.81 -3.65 35.71
C ASP A 132 -23.71 -4.45 35.01
N GLU A 133 -22.97 -5.24 35.79
CA GLU A 133 -21.87 -6.06 35.29
C GLU A 133 -22.31 -7.11 34.23
N SER A 134 -23.55 -7.59 34.27
CA SER A 134 -24.07 -8.51 33.26
C SER A 134 -24.30 -7.79 31.94
N LEU A 135 -24.93 -6.62 31.99
CA LEU A 135 -25.19 -5.79 30.81
C LEU A 135 -23.89 -5.26 30.21
N LYS A 136 -22.95 -4.80 31.05
CA LYS A 136 -21.61 -4.36 30.66
C LYS A 136 -20.86 -5.45 29.90
N ARG A 137 -20.86 -6.69 30.42
CA ARG A 137 -20.26 -7.85 29.74
C ARG A 137 -20.91 -8.14 28.39
N LYS A 138 -22.22 -7.94 28.26
CA LYS A 138 -22.94 -8.11 26.99
C LYS A 138 -22.50 -7.04 25.99
N ILE A 139 -22.47 -5.76 26.38
CA ILE A 139 -22.01 -4.65 25.53
C ILE A 139 -20.58 -4.90 25.06
N ILE A 140 -19.67 -5.28 25.97
CA ILE A 140 -18.29 -5.64 25.64
C ILE A 140 -18.25 -6.73 24.56
N LYS A 141 -19.00 -7.82 24.75
CA LYS A 141 -19.06 -8.93 23.79
C LYS A 141 -19.56 -8.48 22.43
N ASP A 142 -20.64 -7.71 22.37
CA ASP A 142 -21.22 -7.22 21.12
C ASP A 142 -20.24 -6.32 20.36
N LYS A 143 -19.52 -5.46 21.08
CA LYS A 143 -18.50 -4.56 20.52
C LYS A 143 -17.26 -5.31 20.02
N LEU A 144 -16.78 -6.30 20.77
CA LEU A 144 -15.67 -7.15 20.32
C LEU A 144 -16.07 -8.06 19.15
N LEU A 145 -17.34 -8.46 19.06
CA LEU A 145 -17.86 -9.14 17.88
C LEU A 145 -17.81 -8.24 16.63
N CYS A 146 -18.05 -6.94 16.76
CA CYS A 146 -17.89 -5.99 15.65
C CYS A 146 -16.44 -5.96 15.14
N ILE A 147 -15.45 -5.95 16.02
CA ILE A 147 -14.04 -6.07 15.63
C ILE A 147 -13.80 -7.36 14.85
N ALA A 148 -14.28 -8.50 15.37
CA ALA A 148 -14.12 -9.79 14.71
C ALA A 148 -14.79 -9.82 13.33
N LYS A 149 -15.95 -9.17 13.16
CA LYS A 149 -16.62 -9.02 11.86
C LYS A 149 -15.80 -8.18 10.88
N THR A 150 -15.21 -7.06 11.31
CA THR A 150 -14.31 -6.25 10.47
C THR A 150 -13.05 -7.04 10.07
N ILE A 151 -12.47 -7.84 10.97
CA ILE A 151 -11.35 -8.73 10.61
C ILE A 151 -11.81 -9.80 9.61
N LYS A 152 -13.04 -10.32 9.77
CA LYS A 152 -13.60 -11.30 8.83
C LYS A 152 -13.80 -10.71 7.44
N SER A 153 -14.26 -9.46 7.33
CA SER A 153 -14.41 -8.81 6.03
C SER A 153 -13.05 -8.58 5.36
N ALA A 154 -12.02 -8.18 6.12
CA ALA A 154 -10.64 -8.14 5.63
C ALA A 154 -10.15 -9.50 5.08
N GLU A 155 -10.48 -10.61 5.77
CA GLU A 155 -10.08 -11.96 5.33
C GLU A 155 -10.77 -12.41 4.04
N LYS A 156 -11.98 -11.89 3.75
CA LYS A 156 -12.73 -12.17 2.52
C LYS A 156 -12.19 -11.42 1.31
N GLY A 157 -11.24 -10.51 1.49
CA GLY A 157 -10.61 -9.78 0.40
C GLY A 157 -9.93 -10.68 -0.62
N ILE A 158 -9.98 -10.28 -1.90
CA ILE A 158 -9.27 -10.92 -3.02
C ILE A 158 -7.77 -10.89 -2.74
N LEU A 159 -7.27 -9.73 -2.35
CA LEU A 159 -5.95 -9.55 -1.76
C LEU A 159 -6.11 -9.25 -0.26
N LYS A 160 -5.40 -9.98 0.57
CA LYS A 160 -5.50 -9.90 2.04
C LYS A 160 -4.37 -9.06 2.62
N PRO A 161 -4.58 -8.37 3.75
CA PRO A 161 -3.49 -7.70 4.45
C PRO A 161 -2.50 -8.73 5.03
N GLU A 162 -1.24 -8.34 5.22
CA GLU A 162 -0.22 -9.20 5.84
C GLU A 162 -0.51 -9.46 7.32
N ASN A 163 -1.08 -8.45 7.99
CA ASN A 163 -1.44 -8.50 9.39
C ASN A 163 -2.55 -7.49 9.69
N VAL A 164 -3.30 -7.76 10.76
CA VAL A 164 -4.20 -6.80 11.37
C VAL A 164 -3.67 -6.40 12.74
N VAL A 165 -3.63 -5.11 13.04
CA VAL A 165 -3.35 -4.58 14.37
C VAL A 165 -4.62 -3.93 14.90
N VAL A 166 -5.18 -4.50 15.96
CA VAL A 166 -6.33 -3.93 16.65
C VAL A 166 -5.83 -2.93 17.68
N ILE A 167 -6.23 -1.68 17.56
CA ILE A 167 -5.86 -0.62 18.49
C ILE A 167 -6.94 -0.53 19.55
N ASN A 168 -6.65 -1.06 20.74
CA ASN A 168 -7.58 -1.02 21.86
C ASN A 168 -7.39 0.27 22.67
N ASN A 169 -8.22 1.28 22.38
CA ASN A 169 -8.31 2.53 23.15
C ASN A 169 -9.38 2.48 24.26
N SER A 170 -10.02 1.33 24.46
CA SER A 170 -11.11 1.20 25.43
C SER A 170 -10.63 0.98 26.87
N VAL A 171 -11.57 1.08 27.82
CA VAL A 171 -11.37 0.67 29.21
C VAL A 171 -11.21 -0.84 29.42
N ILE A 172 -11.42 -1.66 28.39
CA ILE A 172 -11.28 -3.11 28.49
C ILE A 172 -9.80 -3.47 28.62
N GLY A 173 -9.44 -4.11 29.74
CA GLY A 173 -8.10 -4.58 29.99
C GLY A 173 -7.59 -5.55 28.91
N PRO A 174 -6.27 -5.59 28.62
CA PRO A 174 -5.69 -6.46 27.61
C PRO A 174 -6.09 -7.94 27.71
N TYR A 175 -6.18 -8.47 28.92
CA TYR A 175 -6.51 -9.87 29.17
C TYR A 175 -7.92 -10.22 28.70
N ASP A 176 -8.93 -9.48 29.17
CA ASP A 176 -10.33 -9.72 28.82
C ASP A 176 -10.56 -9.48 27.32
N PHE A 177 -9.97 -8.41 26.79
CA PHE A 177 -10.05 -8.07 25.38
C PHE A 177 -9.57 -9.24 24.51
N ILE A 178 -8.37 -9.76 24.77
CA ILE A 178 -7.77 -10.85 23.99
C ILE A 178 -8.60 -12.13 24.13
N ASN A 179 -9.07 -12.47 25.33
CA ASN A 179 -9.81 -13.71 25.56
C ASN A 179 -11.16 -13.72 24.84
N TYR A 180 -11.94 -12.65 24.95
CA TYR A 180 -13.21 -12.55 24.24
C TYR A 180 -13.02 -12.46 22.73
N LEU A 181 -12.07 -11.64 22.26
CA LEU A 181 -11.81 -11.51 20.83
C LEU A 181 -11.35 -12.85 20.23
N ARG A 182 -10.42 -13.58 20.87
CA ARG A 182 -9.97 -14.91 20.41
C ARG A 182 -11.12 -15.90 20.24
N ARG A 183 -12.09 -15.87 21.15
CA ARG A 183 -13.29 -16.71 21.05
C ARG A 183 -14.07 -16.38 19.77
N PHE A 184 -14.36 -15.11 19.51
CA PHE A 184 -15.05 -14.71 18.28
C PHE A 184 -14.24 -14.99 17.00
N ILE A 185 -12.92 -14.79 17.03
CA ILE A 185 -12.00 -15.16 15.94
C ILE A 185 -12.12 -16.65 15.62
N SER A 186 -12.15 -17.51 16.65
CA SER A 186 -12.31 -18.96 16.50
C SER A 186 -13.70 -19.34 15.99
N GLU A 187 -14.75 -18.77 16.57
CA GLU A 187 -16.16 -19.01 16.16
C GLU A 187 -16.39 -18.62 14.69
N LEU A 188 -15.82 -17.49 14.25
CA LEU A 188 -15.91 -17.00 12.86
C LEU A 188 -14.88 -17.64 11.90
N LYS A 189 -14.06 -18.57 12.40
CA LYS A 189 -13.00 -19.27 11.64
C LYS A 189 -12.10 -18.29 10.88
N ILE A 190 -11.60 -17.28 11.57
CA ILE A 190 -10.67 -16.29 11.02
C ILE A 190 -9.24 -16.82 11.16
N ASN A 191 -8.54 -16.94 10.05
CA ASN A 191 -7.17 -17.42 9.93
C ASN A 191 -6.17 -16.27 9.69
N LEU A 192 -6.67 -15.04 9.51
CA LEU A 192 -5.84 -13.87 9.31
C LEU A 192 -4.99 -13.59 10.55
N LYS A 193 -3.70 -13.30 10.35
CA LYS A 193 -2.80 -12.93 11.43
C LYS A 193 -3.25 -11.61 12.03
N TRP A 194 -3.33 -11.55 13.36
CA TRP A 194 -3.65 -10.33 14.07
C TRP A 194 -2.85 -10.16 15.36
N SER A 195 -2.70 -8.91 15.79
CA SER A 195 -2.14 -8.50 17.08
C SER A 195 -2.98 -7.37 17.67
N MET A 196 -2.71 -7.02 18.93
CA MET A 196 -3.41 -5.95 19.63
C MET A 196 -2.39 -4.98 20.22
N GLU A 197 -2.63 -3.69 20.05
CA GLU A 197 -1.91 -2.60 20.69
C GLU A 197 -2.85 -1.93 21.71
N HIS A 198 -2.51 -2.00 22.99
CA HIS A 198 -3.32 -1.39 24.04
C HIS A 198 -2.81 0.01 24.34
N ILE A 199 -3.70 1.01 24.23
CA ILE A 199 -3.37 2.39 24.55
C ILE A 199 -3.77 2.65 25.99
N SER A 200 -2.80 2.68 26.90
CA SER A 200 -3.00 2.93 28.34
C SER A 200 -2.87 4.40 28.73
N ASP A 201 -2.77 5.31 27.76
CA ASP A 201 -2.60 6.73 28.02
C ASP A 201 -3.96 7.38 28.32
N ASP A 202 -4.21 7.64 29.61
CA ASP A 202 -5.45 8.24 30.07
C ASP A 202 -5.65 9.66 29.52
N SER A 203 -4.58 10.38 29.15
CA SER A 203 -4.70 11.69 28.53
C SER A 203 -5.33 11.62 27.14
N ILE A 204 -5.12 10.52 26.39
CA ILE A 204 -5.74 10.29 25.09
C ILE A 204 -7.21 9.88 25.28
N ARG A 205 -7.49 9.05 26.29
CA ARG A 205 -8.83 8.55 26.59
C ARG A 205 -9.78 9.60 27.15
N ALA A 206 -9.23 10.68 27.69
CA ALA A 206 -9.96 11.81 28.25
C ALA A 206 -10.21 12.94 27.23
N LEU A 207 -9.74 12.80 25.98
CA LEU A 207 -10.05 13.76 24.93
C LEU A 207 -11.54 13.69 24.57
N ASP A 208 -12.21 14.85 24.58
CA ASP A 208 -13.59 14.99 24.10
C ASP A 208 -13.67 14.78 22.58
N ASP A 209 -12.62 15.17 21.87
CA ASP A 209 -12.50 14.93 20.43
C ASP A 209 -12.03 13.49 20.15
N LYS A 210 -12.99 12.63 19.82
CA LYS A 210 -12.76 11.22 19.45
C LYS A 210 -11.88 11.07 18.22
N GLU A 211 -11.87 12.04 17.33
CA GLU A 211 -11.03 12.02 16.14
C GLU A 211 -9.58 12.30 16.50
N GLU A 212 -9.34 13.31 17.33
CA GLU A 212 -8.02 13.56 17.88
C GLU A 212 -7.49 12.34 18.67
N ALA A 213 -8.36 11.71 19.47
CA ALA A 213 -8.02 10.48 20.18
C ALA A 213 -7.59 9.36 19.22
N MET A 214 -8.39 9.10 18.18
CA MET A 214 -8.06 8.12 17.14
C MET A 214 -6.71 8.42 16.47
N HIS A 215 -6.48 9.67 16.08
CA HIS A 215 -5.24 10.12 15.44
C HIS A 215 -4.00 9.86 16.29
N ARG A 216 -4.06 10.12 17.61
CA ARG A 216 -2.97 9.82 18.54
C ARG A 216 -2.77 8.31 18.73
N CYS A 217 -3.85 7.54 18.81
CA CYS A 217 -3.79 6.07 18.90
C CYS A 217 -3.13 5.46 17.65
N VAL A 218 -3.46 5.96 16.46
CA VAL A 218 -2.83 5.55 15.20
C VAL A 218 -1.34 5.90 15.17
N ASP A 219 -0.95 7.08 15.67
CA ASP A 219 0.47 7.47 15.79
C ASP A 219 1.26 6.48 16.66
N LEU A 220 0.66 5.99 17.75
CA LEU A 220 1.28 5.00 18.62
C LEU A 220 1.39 3.63 17.93
N ALA A 221 0.30 3.14 17.35
CA ALA A 221 0.25 1.84 16.70
C ALA A 221 1.10 1.76 15.41
N SER A 222 1.22 2.86 14.66
CA SER A 222 1.99 2.90 13.41
C SER A 222 3.48 2.61 13.58
N LYS A 223 4.01 2.80 14.80
CA LYS A 223 5.41 2.49 15.14
C LYS A 223 5.72 1.00 15.01
N SER A 224 4.75 0.12 15.29
CA SER A 224 4.95 -1.34 15.27
C SER A 224 4.69 -1.99 13.91
N ILE A 225 4.11 -1.26 12.95
CA ILE A 225 3.87 -1.75 11.58
C ILE A 225 5.19 -2.11 10.91
N LYS A 226 5.26 -3.24 10.20
CA LYS A 226 6.46 -3.63 9.42
C LYS A 226 6.26 -3.54 7.91
N SER A 227 5.02 -3.55 7.46
CA SER A 227 4.66 -3.42 6.04
C SER A 227 4.98 -2.02 5.50
N ILE A 228 5.11 -1.94 4.18
CA ILE A 228 5.37 -0.68 3.47
C ILE A 228 4.14 0.23 3.55
N HIS A 229 2.95 -0.35 3.45
CA HIS A 229 1.68 0.36 3.50
C HIS A 229 0.92 0.03 4.77
N CYS A 230 0.04 0.95 5.18
CA CYS A 230 -1.01 0.64 6.13
C CYS A 230 -2.35 1.21 5.68
N SER A 231 -3.42 0.62 6.22
CA SER A 231 -4.76 1.18 6.10
C SER A 231 -5.44 1.28 7.45
N ILE A 232 -6.30 2.28 7.61
CA ILE A 232 -6.99 2.54 8.88
C ILE A 232 -8.48 2.25 8.71
N PHE A 233 -9.03 1.50 9.64
CA PHE A 233 -10.45 1.17 9.73
C PHE A 233 -10.94 1.35 11.15
N VAL A 234 -12.24 1.57 11.31
CA VAL A 234 -12.94 1.61 12.59
C VAL A 234 -13.62 0.26 12.82
N ALA A 235 -13.61 -0.20 14.06
CA ALA A 235 -14.28 -1.43 14.46
C ALA A 235 -15.79 -1.40 14.12
N GLY A 236 -16.27 -2.44 13.44
CA GLY A 236 -17.65 -2.56 12.99
C GLY A 236 -17.86 -2.24 11.51
N ASP A 237 -16.90 -1.59 10.85
CA ASP A 237 -17.00 -1.31 9.43
C ASP A 237 -16.78 -2.58 8.59
N ASP A 238 -17.44 -2.62 7.43
CA ASP A 238 -17.26 -3.66 6.43
C ASP A 238 -16.22 -3.21 5.39
N ILE A 239 -15.26 -4.09 5.11
CA ILE A 239 -14.14 -3.78 4.21
C ILE A 239 -14.47 -4.41 2.85
N PRO A 240 -14.50 -3.62 1.75
CA PRO A 240 -14.79 -4.15 0.43
C PRO A 240 -13.84 -5.29 0.04
N THR A 241 -14.39 -6.33 -0.59
CA THR A 241 -13.59 -7.51 -0.98
C THR A 241 -12.49 -7.19 -1.99
N ASN A 242 -12.69 -6.14 -2.77
CA ASN A 242 -11.76 -5.61 -3.77
C ASN A 242 -10.82 -4.51 -3.22
N TYR A 243 -10.91 -4.12 -1.94
CA TYR A 243 -10.20 -2.95 -1.42
C TYR A 243 -8.69 -2.98 -1.70
N LEU A 244 -7.95 -4.03 -1.27
CA LEU A 244 -6.52 -4.10 -1.57
C LEU A 244 -6.22 -4.50 -3.01
N SER A 245 -7.08 -5.29 -3.66
CA SER A 245 -6.80 -5.71 -5.05
C SER A 245 -6.90 -4.55 -6.03
N ASP A 246 -7.86 -3.63 -5.83
CA ASP A 246 -7.99 -2.44 -6.68
C ASP A 246 -6.81 -1.49 -6.47
N ILE A 247 -6.39 -1.29 -5.22
CA ILE A 247 -5.19 -0.49 -4.89
C ILE A 247 -3.94 -1.14 -5.47
N ASP A 248 -3.83 -2.47 -5.37
CA ASP A 248 -2.73 -3.24 -5.93
C ASP A 248 -2.66 -3.08 -7.45
N SER A 249 -3.78 -3.19 -8.15
CA SER A 249 -3.84 -3.00 -9.60
C SER A 249 -3.60 -1.56 -10.01
N ALA A 250 -4.11 -0.57 -9.28
CA ALA A 250 -3.83 0.82 -9.59
C ALA A 250 -2.32 1.12 -9.52
N ILE A 251 -1.64 0.70 -8.44
CA ILE A 251 -0.19 0.92 -8.28
C ILE A 251 0.61 0.06 -9.25
N ASN A 252 0.31 -1.23 -9.28
CA ASN A 252 1.16 -2.22 -9.91
C ASN A 252 0.73 -2.55 -11.33
N ASP A 253 -0.44 -2.24 -11.85
CA ASP A 253 -0.83 -2.58 -13.23
C ASP A 253 -1.05 -1.31 -14.06
N ASP A 254 -1.78 -0.35 -13.49
CA ASP A 254 -2.09 0.94 -14.10
C ASP A 254 -1.01 2.00 -13.85
N LEU A 255 0.00 1.68 -13.02
CA LEU A 255 1.13 2.55 -12.69
C LEU A 255 0.72 3.91 -12.11
N GLU A 256 -0.43 3.94 -11.42
CA GLU A 256 -0.90 5.12 -10.74
C GLU A 256 0.05 5.53 -9.61
N LYS A 257 0.21 6.84 -9.44
CA LYS A 257 1.09 7.44 -8.45
C LYS A 257 0.27 8.13 -7.39
N PHE A 258 0.22 7.54 -6.20
CA PHE A 258 -0.32 8.18 -5.01
C PHE A 258 0.46 7.79 -3.75
N LEU A 259 0.53 8.72 -2.81
CA LEU A 259 1.06 8.52 -1.47
C LEU A 259 -0.04 8.15 -0.49
N ILE A 260 -1.25 8.66 -0.72
CA ILE A 260 -2.42 8.50 0.12
C ILE A 260 -3.67 8.32 -0.73
N LEU A 261 -4.53 7.39 -0.28
CA LEU A 261 -5.95 7.39 -0.61
C LEU A 261 -6.75 7.81 0.62
N LYS A 262 -7.53 8.86 0.47
CA LYS A 262 -8.38 9.38 1.53
C LYS A 262 -9.73 8.71 1.53
N PRO A 263 -10.31 8.44 2.71
CA PRO A 263 -11.72 8.09 2.78
C PRO A 263 -12.58 9.23 2.20
N GLU A 264 -13.81 8.92 1.80
CA GLU A 264 -14.79 9.94 1.41
C GLU A 264 -15.11 10.88 2.57
N ASP A 265 -15.58 12.08 2.25
CA ASP A 265 -15.93 13.10 3.25
C ASP A 265 -16.83 12.53 4.37
N GLY A 266 -16.37 12.72 5.61
CA GLY A 266 -17.06 12.24 6.82
C GLY A 266 -16.86 10.75 7.15
N LYS A 267 -16.16 9.97 6.31
CA LYS A 267 -15.77 8.59 6.63
C LYS A 267 -14.37 8.55 7.26
N LYS A 268 -14.20 7.71 8.28
CA LYS A 268 -12.93 7.51 8.99
C LYS A 268 -12.14 6.29 8.50
N SER A 269 -12.84 5.36 7.83
CA SER A 269 -12.30 4.08 7.40
C SER A 269 -11.91 4.05 5.94
N GLY A 270 -10.84 3.31 5.64
CA GLY A 270 -10.34 3.12 4.29
C GLY A 270 -9.22 4.09 3.90
N MET A 271 -8.66 4.87 4.83
CA MET A 271 -7.44 5.61 4.54
C MET A 271 -6.33 4.62 4.21
N PHE A 272 -5.66 4.77 3.07
CA PHE A 272 -4.47 3.99 2.68
C PHE A 272 -3.27 4.93 2.58
N VAL A 273 -2.14 4.53 3.16
CA VAL A 273 -0.94 5.39 3.20
C VAL A 273 0.36 4.57 3.17
N GLN A 274 1.39 5.11 2.53
CA GLN A 274 2.76 4.63 2.67
C GLN A 274 3.32 4.96 4.06
N LYS A 275 3.75 3.95 4.82
CA LYS A 275 4.29 4.11 6.19
C LYS A 275 5.43 5.11 6.25
N LEU A 276 6.31 5.14 5.25
CA LEU A 276 7.44 6.06 5.20
C LEU A 276 6.96 7.52 5.12
N ALA A 277 5.98 7.81 4.27
CA ALA A 277 5.36 9.13 4.17
C ALA A 277 4.74 9.52 5.53
N TYR A 278 3.93 8.64 6.12
CA TYR A 278 3.34 8.87 7.44
C TYR A 278 4.40 9.25 8.50
N LYS A 279 5.52 8.52 8.52
CA LYS A 279 6.64 8.80 9.44
C LYS A 279 7.36 10.13 9.12
N GLN A 280 7.60 10.44 7.85
CA GLN A 280 8.32 11.65 7.42
C GLN A 280 7.57 12.93 7.79
N PHE A 281 6.25 12.94 7.65
CA PHE A 281 5.38 14.06 8.08
C PHE A 281 5.09 14.06 9.59
N GLY A 282 5.68 13.13 10.34
CA GLY A 282 5.53 13.04 11.79
C GLY A 282 4.15 12.58 12.26
N GLY A 283 3.40 11.85 11.42
CA GLY A 283 2.04 11.41 11.72
C GLY A 283 1.11 12.58 12.04
N ASN A 284 0.29 12.43 13.09
CA ASN A 284 -0.67 13.43 13.55
C ASN A 284 -0.10 14.40 14.61
N LYS A 285 1.22 14.43 14.82
CA LYS A 285 1.84 15.38 15.76
C LYS A 285 1.62 16.83 15.33
N GLN A 286 1.23 17.71 16.24
CA GLN A 286 0.99 19.15 16.03
C GLN A 286 -0.20 19.48 15.11
N LYS A 287 -0.42 18.69 14.07
CA LYS A 287 -1.50 18.81 13.09
C LYS A 287 -1.82 17.45 12.49
N GLU A 288 -3.06 17.28 12.04
CA GLU A 288 -3.50 16.09 11.32
C GLU A 288 -2.61 15.79 10.11
N PHE A 289 -2.27 14.51 9.94
CA PHE A 289 -1.42 14.02 8.86
C PHE A 289 -1.97 14.35 7.47
N ILE A 290 -3.28 14.18 7.25
CA ILE A 290 -3.92 14.49 5.97
C ILE A 290 -3.75 15.97 5.63
N SER A 291 -4.11 16.86 6.56
CA SER A 291 -3.99 18.29 6.33
C SER A 291 -2.54 18.72 6.00
N LYS A 292 -1.53 18.13 6.66
CA LYS A 292 -0.11 18.42 6.36
C LYS A 292 0.28 18.01 4.94
N ILE A 293 -0.15 16.83 4.49
CA ILE A 293 0.29 16.34 3.18
C ILE A 293 -0.41 17.10 2.06
N GLU A 294 -1.64 17.57 2.28
CA GLU A 294 -2.36 18.41 1.32
C GLU A 294 -1.64 19.74 1.10
N GLU A 295 -1.26 20.41 2.19
CA GLU A 295 -0.49 21.65 2.13
C GLU A 295 0.84 21.47 1.40
N GLU A 296 1.55 20.37 1.70
CA GLU A 296 2.81 20.07 1.03
C GLU A 296 2.61 19.71 -0.45
N ALA A 297 1.56 18.96 -0.79
CA ALA A 297 1.26 18.58 -2.16
C ALA A 297 0.83 19.80 -3.00
N GLU A 298 0.11 20.75 -2.42
CA GLU A 298 -0.22 22.03 -3.05
C GLU A 298 1.05 22.85 -3.26
N PHE A 299 1.88 23.00 -2.22
CA PHE A 299 3.14 23.73 -2.26
C PHE A 299 4.11 23.18 -3.33
N GLN A 300 4.24 21.86 -3.42
CA GLN A 300 5.07 21.17 -4.41
C GLN A 300 4.40 21.01 -5.78
N LYS A 301 3.15 21.45 -5.95
CA LYS A 301 2.36 21.33 -7.18
C LYS A 301 2.18 19.88 -7.64
N CYS A 302 1.99 18.96 -6.70
CA CYS A 302 1.76 17.54 -6.93
C CYS A 302 0.45 17.00 -6.30
N PRO A 303 -0.71 17.68 -6.46
CA PRO A 303 -1.96 17.27 -5.82
C PRO A 303 -2.46 15.88 -6.26
N HIS A 304 -2.02 15.40 -7.43
CA HIS A 304 -2.34 14.07 -7.94
C HIS A 304 -1.82 12.92 -7.06
N LEU A 305 -0.84 13.19 -6.18
CA LEU A 305 -0.32 12.21 -5.22
C LEU A 305 -1.29 11.91 -4.08
N ILE A 306 -2.36 12.69 -3.98
CA ILE A 306 -3.41 12.53 -2.98
C ILE A 306 -4.72 12.29 -3.72
N GLN A 307 -5.29 11.11 -3.55
CA GLN A 307 -6.52 10.75 -4.24
C GLN A 307 -7.63 10.36 -3.26
N SER A 308 -8.88 10.45 -3.71
CA SER A 308 -10.02 9.89 -2.99
C SER A 308 -10.06 8.38 -3.22
N LEU A 309 -10.44 7.64 -2.18
CA LEU A 309 -10.52 6.18 -2.20
C LEU A 309 -11.47 5.68 -3.29
N SER A 310 -12.62 6.33 -3.50
CA SER A 310 -13.60 5.91 -4.53
C SER A 310 -13.09 6.01 -5.97
N LYS A 311 -12.03 6.78 -6.23
CA LYS A 311 -11.40 6.81 -7.56
C LYS A 311 -10.69 5.51 -7.89
N VAL A 312 -10.16 4.84 -6.86
CA VAL A 312 -9.34 3.64 -7.01
C VAL A 312 -10.16 2.39 -6.66
N VAL A 313 -10.79 2.38 -5.49
CA VAL A 313 -11.60 1.25 -5.01
C VAL A 313 -13.02 1.41 -5.50
N LYS A 314 -13.39 0.56 -6.46
CA LYS A 314 -14.71 0.62 -7.10
C LYS A 314 -15.77 0.11 -6.13
N SER A 315 -16.88 0.84 -6.02
CA SER A 315 -18.04 0.40 -5.23
C SER A 315 -18.60 -0.88 -5.83
N GLN A 316 -18.79 -1.91 -4.99
CA GLN A 316 -19.55 -3.11 -5.34
C GLN A 316 -21.04 -2.90 -5.07
#